data_AF-A0A225WMH4-F1
#
_entry.id   AF-A0A225WMH4-F1
#
_cell.length_a   1.000
_cell.length_b   1.000
_cell.length_c   1.000
_cell.angle_alpha   90.00
_cell.angle_beta   90.00
_cell.angle_gamma   90.00
#
_symmetry.space_group_name_H-M   'P 1'
#
loop_
_entity.id
_entity.type
_entity.pdbx_description
1 polymer ?
#
loop_
_entity_poly.entity_id
_entity_poly.type
_entity_poly.pdbx_seq_one_letter_code
_entity_poly.pdbx_strand_id
1 'polypeptide(L)'
;MWRKLHPSSTGDQHKLNQPDDQLQRRSRLFSHDKNIPVNSITAIVSGKQTTVFRRTVANKSNGRVCLSILTSTRTLDICANSLNEFHELYRGFSLLLEEIKRKRNELE
;
A
#
# COMPACT_ATOMS: atom_id res chain seq x y z
N MET A 1 25.85 0.02 51.55
CA MET A 1 26.32 -1.35 51.86
C MET A 1 25.11 -2.26 51.90
N TRP A 2 24.97 -3.23 50.99
CA TRP A 2 24.37 -4.57 51.17
C TRP A 2 24.75 -5.41 49.93
N ARG A 3 25.16 -6.66 50.14
CA ARG A 3 25.91 -7.52 49.19
C ARG A 3 25.00 -8.28 48.23
N LYS A 4 25.59 -8.64 47.08
CA LYS A 4 25.06 -9.56 46.06
C LYS A 4 24.77 -10.96 46.62
N LEU A 5 23.72 -11.59 46.10
CA LEU A 5 23.57 -13.04 46.08
C LEU A 5 23.47 -13.50 44.62
N HIS A 6 24.45 -14.28 44.18
CA HIS A 6 24.38 -15.15 43.01
C HIS A 6 23.93 -16.53 43.50
N PRO A 7 23.05 -17.22 42.78
CA PRO A 7 23.06 -18.67 42.71
C PRO A 7 23.73 -19.09 41.39
N SER A 8 24.79 -19.88 41.48
CA SER A 8 25.46 -20.56 40.38
C SER A 8 25.12 -22.05 40.37
N SER A 9 25.00 -22.60 39.16
CA SER A 9 24.88 -24.02 38.78
C SER A 9 23.54 -24.68 39.09
N THR A 10 22.93 -25.48 38.22
CA THR A 10 23.44 -26.35 37.14
C THR A 10 22.21 -26.85 36.37
N GLY A 11 22.30 -27.02 35.05
CA GLY A 11 21.34 -27.84 34.31
C GLY A 11 20.87 -27.22 33.00
N ASP A 12 21.45 -27.71 31.91
CA ASP A 12 20.96 -27.57 30.54
C ASP A 12 19.45 -27.71 30.44
N GLN A 13 18.77 -26.66 29.99
CA GLN A 13 17.71 -26.78 28.99
C GLN A 13 17.81 -25.57 28.05
N HIS A 14 18.34 -25.82 26.86
CA HIS A 14 18.14 -24.98 25.68
C HIS A 14 16.64 -24.86 25.40
N LYS A 15 15.94 -23.92 26.05
CA LYS A 15 14.70 -23.34 25.53
C LYS A 15 15.07 -22.11 24.72
N LEU A 16 15.46 -22.38 23.47
CA LEU A 16 15.53 -21.38 22.43
C LEU A 16 14.13 -20.75 22.36
N ASN A 17 14.04 -19.51 22.81
CA ASN A 17 12.86 -18.67 22.64
C ASN A 17 12.54 -18.63 21.14
N GLN A 18 11.50 -19.33 20.70
CA GLN A 18 10.90 -19.13 19.38
C GLN A 18 10.33 -17.70 19.35
N PRO A 19 10.87 -16.79 18.53
CA PRO A 19 10.26 -15.51 18.29
C PRO A 19 9.51 -15.53 16.95
N ASP A 20 8.87 -16.65 16.58
CA ASP A 20 8.22 -16.76 15.26
C ASP A 20 6.70 -16.53 15.28
N ASP A 21 6.05 -16.56 16.45
CA ASP A 21 4.61 -16.28 16.54
C ASP A 21 4.25 -14.79 16.64
N GLN A 22 5.23 -13.91 16.85
CA GLN A 22 4.96 -12.46 16.98
C GLN A 22 4.99 -11.72 15.63
N LEU A 23 5.54 -12.31 14.58
CA LEU A 23 5.50 -11.72 13.23
C LEU A 23 4.19 -12.01 12.48
N GLN A 24 3.40 -13.00 12.92
CA GLN A 24 2.08 -13.28 12.34
C GLN A 24 0.98 -12.33 12.85
N ARG A 25 1.26 -11.53 13.89
CA ARG A 25 0.32 -10.53 14.44
C ARG A 25 0.42 -9.16 13.75
N ARG A 26 0.98 -9.09 12.55
CA ARG A 26 0.90 -7.89 11.70
C ARG A 26 -0.44 -7.86 10.95
N SER A 27 -1.43 -7.33 11.64
CA SER A 27 -2.59 -6.61 11.07
C SER A 27 -3.36 -7.32 9.95
N ARG A 28 -4.11 -8.37 10.29
CA ARG A 28 -5.26 -8.84 9.48
C ARG A 28 -6.50 -7.92 9.59
N LEU A 29 -6.32 -6.64 9.93
CA LEU A 29 -7.45 -5.71 10.16
C LEU A 29 -8.07 -5.15 8.88
N PHE A 30 -7.53 -5.48 7.69
CA PHE A 30 -8.17 -5.17 6.42
C PHE A 30 -8.02 -6.35 5.47
N SER A 31 -8.69 -7.47 5.77
CA SER A 31 -9.09 -8.40 4.71
C SER A 31 -10.29 -7.79 3.99
N HIS A 32 -10.06 -6.71 3.26
CA HIS A 32 -11.01 -6.18 2.30
C HIS A 32 -10.48 -6.50 0.92
N ASP A 33 -11.38 -6.95 0.05
CA ASP A 33 -11.07 -7.33 -1.32
C ASP A 33 -10.05 -6.39 -1.95
N LYS A 34 -8.96 -6.95 -2.50
CA LYS A 34 -7.90 -6.20 -3.18
C LYS A 34 -8.36 -5.73 -4.56
N ASN A 35 -9.62 -5.37 -4.71
CA ASN A 35 -10.23 -4.93 -5.95
C ASN A 35 -10.73 -3.49 -5.81
N ILE A 36 -10.81 -2.82 -6.95
CA ILE A 36 -11.42 -1.50 -7.09
C ILE A 36 -12.58 -1.70 -8.05
N PRO A 37 -13.84 -1.49 -7.62
CA PRO A 37 -14.96 -1.49 -8.54
C PRO A 37 -14.72 -0.43 -9.61
N VAL A 38 -14.78 -0.83 -10.88
CA VAL A 38 -14.48 0.04 -12.03
C VAL A 38 -15.38 1.28 -12.01
N ASN A 39 -16.68 1.09 -11.71
CA ASN A 39 -17.65 2.17 -11.57
C ASN A 39 -17.42 3.10 -10.37
N SER A 40 -16.49 2.81 -9.46
CA SER A 40 -16.15 3.67 -8.32
C SER A 40 -15.01 4.64 -8.62
N ILE A 41 -14.33 4.47 -9.77
CA ILE A 41 -13.24 5.34 -10.20
C ILE A 41 -13.81 6.71 -10.56
N THR A 42 -13.23 7.75 -9.98
CA THR A 42 -13.64 9.15 -10.16
C THR A 42 -12.60 9.96 -10.92
N ALA A 43 -11.31 9.64 -10.75
CA ALA A 43 -10.22 10.34 -11.41
C ALA A 43 -8.95 9.49 -11.50
N ILE A 44 -8.13 9.79 -12.51
CA ILE A 44 -6.74 9.33 -12.64
C ILE A 44 -5.86 10.57 -12.55
N VAL A 45 -4.91 10.58 -11.62
CA VAL A 45 -4.06 11.74 -11.35
C VAL A 45 -2.60 11.36 -11.49
N SER A 46 -1.80 12.18 -12.19
CA SER A 46 -0.36 11.99 -12.32
C SER A 46 0.40 12.66 -11.16
N GLY A 47 1.55 12.08 -10.83
CA GLY A 47 2.45 12.56 -9.78
C GLY A 47 2.09 12.04 -8.38
N LYS A 48 2.63 12.72 -7.37
CA LYS A 48 2.48 12.39 -5.94
C LYS A 48 1.47 13.32 -5.26
N GLN A 49 0.27 13.40 -5.80
CA GLN A 49 -0.72 14.39 -5.34
C GLN A 49 -1.50 13.95 -4.10
N THR A 50 -1.46 12.66 -3.79
CA THR A 50 -2.25 12.05 -2.72
C THR A 50 -1.51 12.12 -1.37
N THR A 51 -2.26 12.20 -0.27
CA THR A 51 -1.69 12.27 1.09
C THR A 51 -0.90 11.01 1.45
N VAL A 52 -1.30 9.86 0.89
CA VAL A 52 -0.63 8.57 1.07
C VAL A 52 0.73 8.58 0.38
N PHE A 53 0.83 9.08 -0.86
CA PHE A 53 2.15 9.30 -1.50
C PHE A 53 3.04 10.27 -0.72
N ARG A 54 2.49 11.30 -0.08
CA ARG A 54 3.29 12.25 0.71
C ARG A 54 3.82 11.67 2.03
N ARG A 55 3.15 10.65 2.59
CA ARG A 55 3.48 10.08 3.91
C ARG A 55 4.37 8.84 3.84
N THR A 56 4.28 8.07 2.76
CA THR A 56 4.98 6.79 2.62
C THR A 56 6.30 6.97 1.85
N VAL A 57 7.17 5.95 1.85
CA VAL A 57 8.57 5.87 1.34
C VAL A 57 8.80 6.39 -0.11
N ALA A 58 7.79 6.94 -0.77
CA ALA A 58 7.85 7.64 -2.04
C ALA A 58 8.74 8.90 -2.04
N ASN A 59 9.31 9.37 -0.92
CA ASN A 59 10.34 10.41 -0.98
C ASN A 59 11.54 10.02 -1.88
N LYS A 60 11.77 8.73 -2.14
CA LYS A 60 12.82 8.25 -3.05
C LYS A 60 12.37 7.98 -4.49
N SER A 61 11.07 7.85 -4.76
CA SER A 61 10.60 7.54 -6.12
C SER A 61 10.58 8.79 -7.00
N ASN A 62 10.79 8.65 -8.31
CA ASN A 62 10.67 9.78 -9.23
C ASN A 62 9.18 10.15 -9.38
N GLY A 63 8.82 11.38 -9.02
CA GLY A 63 7.42 11.85 -9.13
C GLY A 63 6.88 11.84 -10.56
N ARG A 64 7.74 11.76 -11.59
CA ARG A 64 7.36 11.70 -13.00
C ARG A 64 6.84 10.34 -13.47
N VAL A 65 6.99 9.29 -12.67
CA VAL A 65 6.56 7.91 -13.02
C VAL A 65 5.50 7.37 -12.07
N CYS A 66 4.84 8.23 -11.28
CA CYS A 66 3.79 7.81 -10.37
C CYS A 66 2.42 8.36 -10.82
N LEU A 67 1.37 7.59 -10.58
CA LEU A 67 -0.02 7.97 -10.79
C LEU A 67 -0.90 7.39 -9.67
N SER A 68 -2.08 7.97 -9.50
CA SER A 68 -3.05 7.55 -8.51
C SER A 68 -4.42 7.35 -9.15
N ILE A 69 -5.07 6.24 -8.81
CA ILE A 69 -6.47 5.97 -9.12
C ILE A 69 -7.29 6.42 -7.91
N LEU A 70 -8.18 7.40 -8.12
CA LEU A 70 -9.04 7.94 -7.07
C LEU A 70 -10.41 7.26 -7.13
N THR A 71 -10.89 6.84 -5.96
CA THR A 71 -12.29 6.45 -5.74
C THR A 71 -12.90 7.35 -4.67
N SER A 72 -14.21 7.20 -4.41
CA SER A 72 -14.90 7.97 -3.38
C SER A 72 -14.37 7.76 -1.96
N THR A 73 -13.79 6.60 -1.68
CA THR A 73 -13.40 6.20 -0.32
C THR A 73 -11.92 5.90 -0.17
N ARG A 74 -11.20 5.67 -1.28
CA ARG A 74 -9.82 5.19 -1.26
C ARG A 74 -9.03 5.74 -2.44
N THR A 75 -7.73 5.51 -2.37
CA THR A 75 -6.78 5.82 -3.43
C THR A 75 -5.89 4.60 -3.62
N LEU A 76 -5.64 4.25 -4.87
CA LEU A 76 -4.56 3.34 -5.24
C LEU A 76 -3.43 4.13 -5.90
N ASP A 77 -2.31 4.18 -5.20
CA ASP A 77 -1.09 4.86 -5.61
C ASP A 77 -0.15 3.87 -6.29
N ILE A 78 0.28 4.18 -7.52
CA ILE A 78 1.14 3.32 -8.36
C ILE A 78 2.38 4.12 -8.74
N CYS A 79 3.57 3.55 -8.57
CA CYS A 79 4.80 4.06 -9.19
C CYS A 79 5.30 3.03 -10.20
N ALA A 80 5.37 3.44 -11.46
CA ALA A 80 5.93 2.65 -12.54
C ALA A 80 7.45 2.57 -12.41
N ASN A 81 8.02 1.53 -13.02
CA ASN A 81 9.46 1.30 -13.07
C ASN A 81 10.14 2.12 -14.17
N SER A 82 9.37 2.61 -15.14
CA SER A 82 9.86 3.43 -16.24
C SER A 82 8.84 4.50 -16.66
N LEU A 83 9.31 5.50 -17.41
CA LEU A 83 8.44 6.52 -17.98
C LEU A 83 7.49 5.92 -19.04
N ASN A 84 7.95 4.93 -19.82
CA ASN A 84 7.11 4.26 -20.81
C ASN A 84 5.94 3.52 -20.15
N GLU A 85 6.23 2.72 -19.11
CA GLU A 85 5.20 2.02 -18.33
C GLU A 85 4.20 3.01 -17.70
N PHE A 86 4.69 4.14 -17.18
CA PHE A 86 3.81 5.20 -16.70
C PHE A 86 2.84 5.70 -17.79
N HIS A 87 3.34 5.96 -19.01
CA HIS A 87 2.50 6.43 -20.11
C HIS A 87 1.44 5.40 -20.51
N GLU A 88 1.81 4.12 -20.58
CA GLU A 88 0.89 3.02 -20.88
C GLU A 88 -0.22 2.91 -19.84
N LEU A 89 0.15 2.91 -18.55
CA LEU A 89 -0.81 2.85 -17.45
C LEU A 89 -1.73 4.08 -17.44
N TYR A 90 -1.16 5.28 -17.55
CA TYR A 90 -1.92 6.52 -17.54
C TYR A 90 -2.93 6.56 -18.71
N ARG A 91 -2.50 6.18 -19.92
CA ARG A 91 -3.37 6.10 -21.09
C ARG A 91 -4.49 5.07 -20.89
N GLY A 92 -4.15 3.86 -20.45
CA GLY A 92 -5.13 2.78 -20.27
C GLY A 92 -6.21 3.14 -19.25
N PHE A 93 -5.81 3.63 -18.06
CA PHE A 93 -6.77 4.02 -17.03
C PHE A 93 -7.58 5.27 -17.41
N SER A 94 -7.00 6.21 -18.15
CA SER A 94 -7.74 7.39 -18.63
C SER A 94 -8.83 6.99 -19.62
N LEU A 95 -8.54 6.08 -20.55
CA LEU A 95 -9.55 5.54 -21.48
C LEU A 95 -10.67 4.80 -20.74
N LEU A 96 -10.31 4.01 -19.72
CA LEU A 96 -11.29 3.35 -18.85
C LEU A 96 -12.19 4.37 -18.13
N LEU A 97 -11.62 5.45 -17.60
CA LEU A 97 -12.38 6.52 -16.92
C LEU A 97 -13.37 7.22 -17.86
N GLU A 98 -12.95 7.52 -19.09
CA GLU A 98 -13.84 8.11 -20.10
C GLU A 98 -14.97 7.16 -20.49
N GLU A 99 -14.70 5.86 -20.61
CA GLU A 99 -15.73 4.84 -20.83
C GLU A 99 -16.75 4.79 -19.69
N ILE A 100 -16.28 4.81 -18.44
CA ILE A 100 -17.13 4.82 -17.25
C ILE A 100 -18.03 6.05 -17.26
N LYS A 101 -17.49 7.25 -17.53
CA LYS A 101 -18.27 8.48 -17.60
C LYS A 101 -19.32 8.43 -18.70
N ARG A 102 -18.95 7.96 -19.90
CA ARG A 102 -19.87 7.81 -21.02
C ARG A 102 -21.05 6.90 -20.65
N LYS A 103 -20.76 5.75 -20.03
CA LYS A 103 -21.79 4.80 -19.61
C LYS A 103 -22.70 5.32 -18.49
N ARG A 104 -22.20 6.16 -17.59
CA ARG A 104 -23.04 6.83 -16.58
C ARG A 104 -24.02 7.81 -17.24
N ASN A 105 -23.55 8.60 -18.20
CA ASN A 105 -24.39 9.58 -18.90
C ASN A 105 -25.47 8.93 -19.79
N GLU A 106 -25.27 7.67 -20.23
CA GLU A 106 -26.29 6.90 -20.97
C GLU A 106 -27.44 6.38 -20.07
N LEU A 107 -27.28 6.43 -18.74
CA LEU A 107 -28.22 5.91 -17.75
C LEU A 107 -29.02 7.00 -17.03
N GLU A 108 -28.70 8.28 -17.26
CA GLU A 108 -29.41 9.46 -16.75
C GLU A 108 -30.37 10.03 -17.79
#